data_AF-A0A939VFM5-F1
#
_entry.id   AF-A0A939VFM5-F1
#
_cell.length_a   1.000
_cell.length_b   1.000
_cell.length_c   1.000
_cell.angle_alpha   90.00
_cell.angle_beta   90.00
_cell.angle_gamma   90.00
#
_symmetry.space_group_name_H-M   'P 1'
#
loop_
_entity.id
_entity.type
_entity.pdbx_description
1 polymer ?
#
loop_
_entity_poly.entity_id
_entity_poly.type
_entity_poly.pdbx_seq_one_letter_code
_entity_poly.pdbx_strand_id
1 'polypeptide(L)'
;MNKKVIFALYTLIIVCIGFATVIEKRLGTSFVSEHIYGAWWFSGLWAVLTVTALAYIIQQKLYRRTAVMLLHLSVVVILVGALTTHLFAHNGHIGLRTGFPTTEYIDKDGNKKPLPFSLTLKEFRIVNYPGTDAPLDYQSVIQYTEGDLQYPAETVVSMNNIGHINGYRLLQSSYDTDGQGVTLGVCYDPYGIAVTYFGYFLLLVGIIATLLSRQTQMRALYRKAMQPLAILLPLALYATPLNANDDLQVVDKDIAHRLGTIHVLYNNRICPLNTVATDFITSLSGKASWKGFSADEIFVSWMIYYSPWEQQKLIRIKNRDVQQLLGIEGQWASYSDFLDEYHEYKLKNAVEAMRNGDHSIDRKALMDADEKYHIVEMFYRGQFIKMFPYRFGDKVVWYMPGGQSLPREIPVKEQFFIKQSMDYLTESIVTGQHDKAIEIIAKIKLFQREMLQAGEHHSGMKTDDLLPHESTVKAEIFYNTIRNQKWPVFLALTLSLLLCMVMLMSSYTTTWLRVASHLFITLLTVYVTLLLGLRWWISGHVPMSNGHETMLFMAW
;
A
#
# COMPACT_ATOMS: atom_id res chain seq x y z
N MET A 1 -29.04 -10.93 35.68
CA MET A 1 -28.85 -11.51 34.32
C MET A 1 -27.49 -12.17 34.23
N ASN A 2 -27.42 -13.38 33.63
CA ASN A 2 -26.22 -14.22 33.71
C ASN A 2 -25.17 -13.75 32.69
N LYS A 3 -23.97 -13.35 33.14
CA LYS A 3 -22.83 -12.93 32.28
C LYS A 3 -22.56 -13.93 31.14
N LYS A 4 -22.83 -15.21 31.39
CA LYS A 4 -22.69 -16.31 30.44
C LYS A 4 -23.54 -16.13 29.18
N VAL A 5 -24.73 -15.53 29.29
CA VAL A 5 -25.65 -15.31 28.16
C VAL A 5 -25.10 -14.23 27.23
N ILE A 6 -24.62 -13.10 27.78
CA ILE A 6 -24.01 -12.02 26.98
C ILE A 6 -22.73 -12.54 26.31
N PHE A 7 -21.91 -13.29 27.03
CA PHE A 7 -20.69 -13.87 26.47
C PHE A 7 -21.01 -14.85 25.34
N ALA A 8 -22.00 -15.72 25.51
CA ALA A 8 -22.44 -16.64 24.47
C ALA A 8 -22.96 -15.92 23.22
N LEU A 9 -23.77 -14.86 23.39
CA LEU A 9 -24.25 -14.02 22.27
C LEU A 9 -23.09 -13.34 21.54
N TYR A 10 -22.12 -12.81 22.28
CA TYR A 10 -20.93 -12.17 21.71
C TYR A 10 -20.07 -13.17 20.93
N THR A 11 -19.83 -14.36 21.50
CA THR A 11 -19.10 -15.44 20.82
C THR A 11 -19.84 -15.89 19.56
N LEU A 12 -21.16 -16.03 19.62
CA LEU A 12 -21.97 -16.40 18.46
C LEU A 12 -21.81 -15.40 17.32
N ILE A 13 -21.90 -14.09 17.61
CA ILE A 13 -21.70 -13.04 16.59
C ILE A 13 -20.29 -13.11 15.99
N ILE A 14 -19.25 -13.31 16.80
CA ILE A 14 -17.86 -13.46 16.30
C ILE A 14 -17.75 -14.66 15.37
N VAL A 15 -18.33 -15.81 15.73
CA VAL A 15 -18.34 -17.01 14.89
C VAL A 15 -19.10 -16.76 13.60
N CYS A 16 -20.26 -16.09 13.66
CA CYS A 16 -21.01 -15.70 12.46
C CYS A 16 -20.19 -14.80 11.53
N ILE A 17 -19.50 -13.79 12.06
CA ILE A 17 -18.63 -12.91 11.25
C ILE A 17 -17.47 -13.71 10.66
N GLY A 18 -16.81 -14.55 11.45
CA GLY A 18 -15.71 -15.41 10.95
C GLY A 18 -16.17 -16.36 9.84
N PHE A 19 -17.35 -16.96 9.98
CA PHE A 19 -17.95 -17.80 8.95
C PHE A 19 -18.35 -17.00 7.71
N ALA A 20 -18.90 -15.80 7.90
CA ALA A 20 -19.22 -14.86 6.81
C ALA A 20 -17.98 -14.51 5.99
N THR A 21 -16.82 -14.27 6.63
CA THR A 21 -15.55 -14.01 5.94
C THR A 21 -15.09 -15.21 5.10
N VAL A 22 -15.29 -16.45 5.60
CA VAL A 22 -14.96 -17.67 4.83
C VAL A 22 -15.91 -17.83 3.64
N ILE A 23 -17.20 -17.55 3.82
CA ILE A 23 -18.18 -17.58 2.73
C ILE A 23 -17.86 -16.51 1.70
N GLU A 24 -17.55 -15.28 2.13
CA GLU A 24 -17.20 -14.16 1.26
C GLU A 24 -16.06 -14.51 0.33
N LYS A 25 -15.03 -15.21 0.85
CA LYS A 25 -13.91 -15.71 0.06
C LYS A 25 -14.34 -16.72 -1.02
N ARG A 26 -15.41 -17.48 -0.81
CA ARG A 26 -15.88 -18.54 -1.74
C ARG A 26 -16.98 -18.09 -2.70
N LEU A 27 -17.94 -17.32 -2.21
CA LEU A 27 -19.18 -16.95 -2.91
C LEU A 27 -19.25 -15.46 -3.28
N GLY A 28 -18.28 -14.66 -2.84
CA GLY A 28 -18.19 -13.23 -3.14
C GLY A 28 -18.89 -12.32 -2.13
N THR A 29 -18.58 -11.03 -2.24
CA THR A 29 -19.02 -9.96 -1.32
C THR A 29 -20.52 -9.69 -1.40
N SER A 30 -21.08 -9.71 -2.61
CA SER A 30 -22.51 -9.47 -2.84
C SER A 30 -23.38 -10.50 -2.13
N PHE A 31 -23.03 -11.79 -2.20
CA PHE A 31 -23.76 -12.88 -1.56
C PHE A 31 -23.86 -12.68 -0.04
N VAL A 32 -22.73 -12.42 0.62
CA VAL A 32 -22.67 -12.26 2.08
C VAL A 32 -23.38 -10.99 2.55
N SER A 33 -23.30 -9.89 1.77
CA SER A 33 -24.04 -8.65 2.07
C SER A 33 -25.54 -8.89 2.10
N GLU A 34 -26.08 -9.67 1.18
CA GLU A 34 -27.52 -9.90 1.07
C GLU A 34 -28.00 -10.95 2.10
N HIS A 35 -27.28 -12.05 2.23
CA HIS A 35 -27.75 -13.23 2.97
C HIS A 35 -27.33 -13.27 4.44
N ILE A 36 -26.28 -12.53 4.81
CA ILE A 36 -25.75 -12.50 6.18
C ILE A 36 -25.87 -11.10 6.78
N TYR A 37 -25.14 -10.13 6.26
CA TYR A 37 -25.07 -8.81 6.90
C TYR A 37 -26.37 -8.01 6.76
N GLY A 38 -27.07 -8.13 5.64
CA GLY A 38 -28.39 -7.52 5.41
C GLY A 38 -29.57 -8.33 5.94
N ALA A 39 -29.33 -9.55 6.44
CA ALA A 39 -30.42 -10.41 6.87
C ALA A 39 -31.00 -9.98 8.22
N TRP A 40 -32.33 -10.08 8.34
CA TRP A 40 -33.06 -9.67 9.54
C TRP A 40 -32.59 -10.39 10.82
N TRP A 41 -32.15 -11.65 10.71
CA TRP A 41 -31.69 -12.45 11.85
C TRP A 41 -30.37 -11.91 12.41
N PHE A 42 -29.48 -11.40 11.56
CA PHE A 42 -28.19 -10.85 11.98
C PHE A 42 -28.36 -9.51 12.69
N SER A 43 -29.20 -8.63 12.14
CA SER A 43 -29.64 -7.40 12.81
C SER A 43 -30.35 -7.71 14.14
N GLY A 44 -31.17 -8.76 14.17
CA GLY A 44 -31.82 -9.27 15.38
C GLY A 44 -30.83 -9.71 16.45
N LEU A 45 -29.75 -10.41 16.09
CA LEU A 45 -28.69 -10.81 17.03
C LEU A 45 -28.02 -9.60 17.69
N TRP A 46 -27.69 -8.57 16.90
CA TRP A 46 -27.15 -7.32 17.43
C TRP A 46 -28.14 -6.58 18.33
N ALA A 47 -29.42 -6.58 18.01
CA ALA A 47 -30.46 -5.98 18.85
C ALA A 47 -30.58 -6.70 20.19
N VAL A 48 -30.63 -8.03 20.19
CA VAL A 48 -30.68 -8.85 21.41
C VAL A 48 -29.42 -8.65 22.26
N LEU A 49 -28.24 -8.63 21.65
CA LEU A 49 -26.99 -8.35 22.37
C LEU A 49 -27.02 -6.95 23.00
N THR A 50 -27.49 -5.93 22.27
CA THR A 50 -27.57 -4.55 22.76
C THR A 50 -28.52 -4.43 23.95
N VAL A 51 -29.73 -4.98 23.85
CA VAL A 51 -30.73 -4.93 24.94
C VAL A 51 -30.23 -5.66 26.18
N THR A 52 -29.65 -6.85 26.00
CA THR A 52 -29.08 -7.61 27.12
C THR A 52 -27.83 -6.94 27.70
N ALA A 53 -26.97 -6.33 26.90
CA ALA A 53 -25.85 -5.54 27.40
C ALA A 53 -26.33 -4.33 28.20
N LEU A 54 -27.33 -3.59 27.72
CA LEU A 54 -27.87 -2.41 28.40
C LEU A 54 -28.52 -2.77 29.74
N ALA A 55 -29.35 -3.82 29.78
CA ALA A 55 -29.95 -4.30 31.01
C ALA A 55 -28.87 -4.78 32.02
N TYR A 56 -27.77 -5.35 31.55
CA TYR A 56 -26.65 -5.74 32.41
C TYR A 56 -25.87 -4.53 32.95
N ILE A 57 -25.64 -3.49 32.13
CA ILE A 57 -25.03 -2.22 32.54
C ILE A 57 -25.82 -1.58 33.68
N ILE A 58 -27.16 -1.55 33.56
CA ILE A 58 -28.06 -0.99 34.59
C ILE A 58 -27.99 -1.84 35.86
N GLN A 59 -28.11 -3.17 35.75
CA GLN A 59 -28.06 -4.09 36.89
C GLN A 59 -26.74 -3.99 37.68
N GLN A 60 -25.61 -3.84 36.98
CA GLN A 60 -24.29 -3.71 37.60
C GLN A 60 -23.97 -2.27 38.05
N LYS A 61 -24.91 -1.34 37.90
CA LYS A 61 -24.74 0.09 38.18
C LYS A 61 -23.50 0.69 37.52
N LEU A 62 -23.16 0.21 36.31
CA LEU A 62 -21.98 0.63 35.57
C LEU A 62 -22.03 2.11 35.19
N TYR A 63 -23.22 2.71 35.16
CA TYR A 63 -23.43 4.15 35.01
C TYR A 63 -22.70 5.00 36.05
N ARG A 64 -22.34 4.43 37.22
CA ARG A 64 -21.50 5.10 38.23
C ARG A 64 -20.02 5.22 37.82
N ARG A 65 -19.57 4.44 36.83
CA ARG A 65 -18.22 4.47 36.27
C ARG A 65 -18.26 5.21 34.93
N THR A 66 -18.17 6.54 34.99
CA THR A 66 -18.37 7.44 33.85
C THR A 66 -17.54 7.06 32.61
N ALA A 67 -16.26 6.72 32.79
CA ALA A 67 -15.39 6.32 31.68
C ALA A 67 -15.84 5.03 30.96
N VAL A 68 -16.23 4.01 31.73
CA VAL A 68 -16.70 2.72 31.17
C VAL A 68 -18.09 2.89 30.55
N MET A 69 -18.95 3.69 31.19
CA MET A 69 -20.27 4.03 30.66
C MET A 69 -20.16 4.79 29.34
N LEU A 70 -19.25 5.77 29.23
CA LEU A 70 -19.01 6.52 28.00
C LEU A 70 -18.57 5.61 26.86
N LEU A 71 -17.68 4.64 27.13
CA LEU A 71 -17.26 3.65 26.16
C LEU A 71 -18.45 2.80 25.67
N HIS A 72 -19.30 2.29 26.56
CA HIS A 72 -20.45 1.48 26.14
C HIS A 72 -21.54 2.32 25.45
N LEU A 73 -21.76 3.55 25.90
CA LEU A 73 -22.68 4.49 25.27
C LEU A 73 -22.25 4.79 23.82
N SER A 74 -20.95 4.95 23.57
CA SER A 74 -20.44 5.18 22.22
C SER A 74 -20.81 4.05 21.25
N VAL A 75 -20.70 2.80 21.68
CA VAL A 75 -21.09 1.63 20.87
C VAL A 75 -22.58 1.63 20.57
N VAL A 76 -23.42 2.00 21.55
CA VAL A 76 -24.87 2.13 21.33
C VAL A 76 -25.15 3.24 20.31
N VAL A 77 -24.50 4.39 20.41
CA VAL A 77 -24.66 5.49 19.44
C VAL A 77 -24.23 5.07 18.03
N ILE A 78 -23.12 4.32 17.89
CA ILE A 78 -22.68 3.77 16.60
C ILE A 78 -23.74 2.83 16.02
N LEU A 79 -24.31 1.93 16.84
CA LEU A 79 -25.36 1.01 16.38
C LEU A 79 -26.65 1.74 16.00
N VAL A 80 -27.03 2.79 16.72
CA VAL A 80 -28.17 3.65 16.37
C VAL A 80 -27.91 4.39 15.05
N GLY A 81 -26.69 4.88 14.84
CA GLY A 81 -26.27 5.49 13.58
C GLY A 81 -26.36 4.50 12.42
N ALA A 82 -25.81 3.29 12.58
CA ALA A 82 -25.88 2.21 11.59
C ALA A 82 -27.34 1.80 11.29
N LEU A 83 -28.21 1.72 12.30
CA LEU A 83 -29.63 1.44 12.11
C LEU A 83 -30.32 2.58 11.34
N THR A 84 -29.98 3.83 11.64
CA THR A 84 -30.53 5.00 10.94
C THR A 84 -30.11 4.97 9.47
N THR A 85 -28.85 4.68 9.17
CA THR A 85 -28.37 4.46 7.79
C THR A 85 -29.13 3.31 7.13
N HIS A 86 -29.32 2.18 7.82
CA HIS A 86 -30.04 1.03 7.25
C HIS A 86 -31.51 1.34 6.92
N LEU A 87 -32.18 2.19 7.71
CA LEU A 87 -33.60 2.51 7.54
C LEU A 87 -33.86 3.66 6.56
N PHE A 88 -32.96 4.64 6.50
CA PHE A 88 -33.21 5.91 5.80
C PHE A 88 -32.21 6.23 4.68
N ALA A 89 -31.10 5.50 4.56
CA ALA A 89 -30.14 5.78 3.52
C ALA A 89 -30.56 5.19 2.17
N HIS A 90 -30.34 5.96 1.12
CA HIS A 90 -30.53 5.54 -0.27
C HIS A 90 -29.19 5.53 -0.98
N ASN A 91 -28.91 4.47 -1.72
CA ASN A 91 -27.63 4.28 -2.38
C ASN A 91 -27.85 3.78 -3.80
N GLY A 92 -27.12 4.33 -4.76
CA GLY A 92 -27.22 3.89 -6.14
C GLY A 92 -26.05 4.36 -6.96
N HIS A 93 -26.22 4.33 -8.27
CA HIS A 93 -25.24 4.84 -9.22
C HIS A 93 -25.94 5.65 -10.32
N ILE A 94 -25.21 6.59 -10.88
CA ILE A 94 -25.67 7.40 -12.00
C ILE A 94 -24.58 7.41 -13.07
N GLY A 95 -24.97 7.11 -14.31
CA GLY A 95 -24.12 7.31 -15.48
C GLY A 95 -24.37 8.69 -16.05
N LEU A 96 -23.32 9.50 -16.16
CA LEU A 96 -23.37 10.81 -16.79
C LEU A 96 -22.55 10.79 -18.08
N ARG A 97 -23.05 11.44 -19.12
CA ARG A 97 -22.33 11.65 -20.38
C ARG A 97 -22.18 13.15 -20.63
N THR A 98 -21.07 13.56 -21.22
CA THR A 98 -20.74 14.98 -21.42
C THR A 98 -21.88 15.73 -22.12
N GLY A 99 -22.35 16.80 -21.49
CA GLY A 99 -23.41 17.67 -22.03
C GLY A 99 -24.84 17.14 -21.92
N PHE A 100 -25.06 15.92 -21.42
CA PHE A 100 -26.41 15.35 -21.26
C PHE A 100 -26.89 15.47 -19.81
N PRO A 101 -27.96 16.23 -19.54
CA PRO A 101 -28.52 16.33 -18.19
C PRO A 101 -29.24 15.03 -17.79
N THR A 102 -29.04 14.62 -16.55
CA THR A 102 -29.68 13.45 -15.96
C THR A 102 -30.29 13.82 -14.60
N THR A 103 -31.55 13.45 -14.40
CA THR A 103 -32.34 13.76 -13.19
C THR A 103 -32.70 12.50 -12.40
N GLU A 104 -32.15 11.35 -12.75
CA GLU A 104 -32.49 10.05 -12.14
C GLU A 104 -31.23 9.26 -11.84
N TYR A 105 -31.23 8.48 -10.77
CA TYR A 105 -30.19 7.51 -10.46
C TYR A 105 -30.78 6.09 -10.41
N ILE A 106 -29.93 5.08 -10.55
CA ILE A 106 -30.30 3.68 -10.49
C ILE A 106 -29.96 3.15 -9.10
N ASP A 107 -30.97 2.69 -8.37
CA ASP A 107 -30.83 2.07 -7.04
C ASP A 107 -30.20 0.66 -7.17
N LYS A 108 -29.83 0.04 -6.04
CA LYS A 108 -29.25 -1.31 -5.97
C LYS A 108 -30.11 -2.38 -6.65
N ASP A 109 -31.43 -2.21 -6.64
CA ASP A 109 -32.39 -3.13 -7.26
C ASP A 109 -32.58 -2.89 -8.77
N GLY A 110 -31.83 -1.97 -9.38
CA GLY A 110 -31.94 -1.60 -10.79
C GLY A 110 -33.10 -0.65 -11.11
N ASN A 111 -33.82 -0.17 -10.10
CA ASN A 111 -34.95 0.75 -10.26
C ASN A 111 -34.46 2.20 -10.42
N LYS A 112 -35.05 2.93 -11.37
CA LYS A 112 -34.80 4.37 -11.55
C LYS A 112 -35.51 5.17 -10.45
N LYS A 113 -34.78 6.06 -9.79
CA LYS A 113 -35.27 6.96 -8.74
C LYS A 113 -34.97 8.41 -9.12
N PRO A 114 -35.91 9.35 -8.95
CA PRO A 114 -35.69 10.75 -9.28
C PRO A 114 -34.75 11.44 -8.27
N LEU A 115 -33.92 12.35 -8.78
CA LEU A 115 -33.13 13.30 -8.02
C LEU A 115 -33.90 14.63 -7.91
N PRO A 116 -33.72 15.38 -6.80
CA PRO A 116 -34.32 16.69 -6.65
C PRO A 116 -33.62 17.81 -7.46
N PHE A 117 -32.58 17.45 -8.24
CA PHE A 117 -31.78 18.36 -9.06
C PHE A 117 -31.34 17.65 -10.35
N SER A 118 -30.99 18.44 -11.37
CA SER A 118 -30.41 17.93 -12.61
C SER A 118 -28.89 17.93 -12.55
N LEU A 119 -28.25 16.84 -12.97
CA LEU A 119 -26.80 16.70 -13.05
C LEU A 119 -26.36 16.60 -14.51
N THR A 120 -25.36 17.39 -14.90
CA THR A 120 -24.73 17.34 -16.22
C THR A 120 -23.23 17.22 -16.06
N LEU A 121 -22.60 16.27 -16.75
CA LEU A 121 -21.14 16.22 -16.85
C LEU A 121 -20.66 17.31 -17.82
N LYS A 122 -19.83 18.23 -17.33
CA LYS A 122 -19.21 19.26 -18.16
C LYS A 122 -17.94 18.73 -18.82
N GLU A 123 -17.07 18.12 -18.03
CA GLU A 123 -15.85 17.48 -18.51
C GLU A 123 -15.36 16.44 -17.50
N PHE A 124 -14.69 15.42 -18.03
CA PHE A 124 -13.89 14.48 -17.24
C PHE A 124 -12.42 14.67 -17.60
N ARG A 125 -11.56 14.78 -16.59
CA ARG A 125 -10.12 14.96 -16.77
C ARG A 125 -9.33 14.07 -15.82
N ILE A 126 -8.29 13.46 -16.37
CA ILE A 126 -7.30 12.70 -15.60
C ILE A 126 -6.15 13.64 -15.30
N VAL A 127 -5.98 13.97 -14.03
CA VAL A 127 -4.84 14.76 -13.55
C VAL A 127 -3.70 13.79 -13.34
N ASN A 128 -2.56 13.99 -14.02
CA ASN A 128 -1.39 13.12 -13.89
C ASN A 128 -0.32 13.73 -12.98
N TYR A 129 0.56 12.89 -12.45
CA TYR A 129 1.78 13.38 -11.78
C TYR A 129 2.69 14.07 -12.81
N PRO A 130 3.29 15.23 -12.47
CA PRO A 130 4.23 15.94 -13.32
C PRO A 130 5.30 15.04 -13.95
N GLY A 131 5.49 15.13 -15.27
CA GLY A 131 6.54 14.39 -15.99
C GLY A 131 6.27 12.89 -16.19
N THR A 132 5.06 12.40 -15.88
CA THR A 132 4.68 11.00 -16.02
C THR A 132 3.26 10.84 -16.57
N ASP A 133 2.95 9.65 -17.09
CA ASP A 133 1.57 9.27 -17.47
C ASP A 133 0.82 8.62 -16.28
N ALA A 134 1.33 8.72 -15.04
CA ALA A 134 0.65 8.22 -13.85
C ALA A 134 -0.55 9.10 -13.49
N PRO A 135 -1.77 8.54 -13.35
CA PRO A 135 -2.91 9.28 -12.83
C PRO A 135 -2.71 9.62 -11.36
N LEU A 136 -2.75 10.92 -11.04
CA LEU A 136 -2.80 11.48 -9.70
C LEU A 136 -4.23 11.53 -9.16
N ASP A 137 -5.17 12.01 -9.98
CA ASP A 137 -6.57 12.14 -9.61
C ASP A 137 -7.48 12.04 -10.84
N TYR A 138 -8.70 11.53 -10.65
CA TYR A 138 -9.71 11.41 -11.68
C TYR A 138 -10.84 12.36 -11.36
N GLN A 139 -10.94 13.47 -12.10
CA GLN A 139 -11.85 14.57 -11.77
C GLN A 139 -13.00 14.64 -12.77
N SER A 140 -14.21 14.64 -12.24
CA SER A 140 -15.45 14.90 -12.97
C SER A 140 -15.96 16.28 -12.57
N VAL A 141 -16.00 17.20 -13.52
CA VAL A 141 -16.61 18.53 -13.33
C VAL A 141 -18.09 18.40 -13.63
N ILE A 142 -18.90 18.51 -12.58
CA ILE A 142 -20.34 18.33 -12.64
C ILE A 142 -21.01 19.69 -12.48
N GLN A 143 -21.94 19.95 -13.38
CA GLN A 143 -22.82 21.09 -13.30
C GLN A 143 -24.17 20.62 -12.78
N TYR A 144 -24.70 21.30 -11.77
CA TYR A 144 -26.01 20.98 -11.20
C TYR A 144 -26.93 22.19 -11.19
N THR A 145 -28.22 21.94 -11.41
CA THR A 145 -29.26 22.95 -11.41
C THR A 145 -30.37 22.54 -10.44
N GLU A 146 -30.69 23.43 -9.51
CA GLU A 146 -31.77 23.27 -8.54
C GLU A 146 -32.93 24.19 -8.92
N GLY A 147 -34.10 23.63 -9.24
CA GLY A 147 -35.28 24.41 -9.61
C GLY A 147 -35.05 25.35 -10.81
N ASP A 148 -35.60 26.56 -10.73
CA ASP A 148 -35.59 27.58 -11.79
C ASP A 148 -34.38 28.54 -11.67
N LEU A 149 -33.28 28.10 -11.06
CA LEU A 149 -32.08 28.92 -10.87
C LEU A 149 -31.46 29.28 -12.23
N GLN A 150 -31.28 30.59 -12.43
CA GLN A 150 -30.80 31.19 -13.67
C GLN A 150 -29.31 30.91 -13.98
N TYR A 151 -28.56 30.41 -12.98
CA TYR A 151 -27.16 30.03 -13.12
C TYR A 151 -26.90 28.65 -12.50
N PRO A 152 -26.36 27.70 -13.28
CA PRO A 152 -26.03 26.39 -12.79
C PRO A 152 -24.73 26.43 -11.96
N ALA A 153 -24.72 25.73 -10.83
CA ALA A 153 -23.56 25.65 -9.96
C ALA A 153 -22.63 24.50 -10.39
N GLU A 154 -21.32 24.68 -10.23
CA GLU A 154 -20.33 23.67 -10.57
C GLU A 154 -19.75 23.03 -9.30
N THR A 155 -19.56 21.71 -9.33
CA THR A 155 -18.87 20.95 -8.29
C THR A 155 -17.90 19.98 -8.94
N VAL A 156 -16.75 19.76 -8.30
CA VAL A 156 -15.74 18.81 -8.78
C VAL A 156 -15.78 17.58 -7.89
N VAL A 157 -16.05 16.44 -8.51
CA VAL A 157 -16.05 15.13 -7.86
C VAL A 157 -14.81 14.37 -8.30
N SER A 158 -14.06 13.82 -7.35
CA SER A 158 -12.88 13.01 -7.66
C SER A 158 -12.70 11.84 -6.69
N MET A 159 -11.70 10.99 -6.93
CA MET A 159 -11.43 9.83 -6.06
C MET A 159 -11.20 10.24 -4.60
N ASN A 160 -10.58 11.41 -4.40
CA ASN A 160 -10.21 11.94 -3.09
C ASN A 160 -11.09 13.10 -2.62
N ASN A 161 -12.06 13.54 -3.44
CA ASN A 161 -12.97 14.63 -3.10
C ASN A 161 -14.43 14.26 -3.41
N ILE A 162 -15.23 14.09 -2.36
CA ILE A 162 -16.64 13.71 -2.47
C ILE A 162 -17.46 14.95 -2.81
N GLY A 163 -18.30 14.86 -3.86
CA GLY A 163 -19.25 15.92 -4.20
C GLY A 163 -20.42 15.92 -3.25
N HIS A 164 -20.76 17.08 -2.66
CA HIS A 164 -21.91 17.25 -1.80
C HIS A 164 -22.97 18.15 -2.45
N ILE A 165 -24.18 17.63 -2.67
CA ILE A 165 -25.30 18.39 -3.25
C ILE A 165 -26.58 18.00 -2.49
N ASN A 166 -27.24 18.94 -1.80
CA ASN A 166 -28.52 18.71 -1.11
C ASN A 166 -28.61 17.43 -0.26
N GLY A 167 -27.53 17.10 0.46
CA GLY A 167 -27.43 15.89 1.29
C GLY A 167 -27.06 14.61 0.53
N TYR A 168 -26.99 14.65 -0.80
CA TYR A 168 -26.44 13.60 -1.64
C TYR A 168 -24.92 13.73 -1.73
N ARG A 169 -24.27 12.59 -1.63
CA ARG A 169 -22.83 12.42 -1.82
C ARG A 169 -22.59 11.71 -3.13
N LEU A 170 -21.84 12.36 -4.01
CA LEU A 170 -21.41 11.84 -5.29
C LEU A 170 -19.98 11.35 -5.15
N LEU A 171 -19.76 10.07 -5.43
CA LEU A 171 -18.46 9.44 -5.38
C LEU A 171 -18.08 9.01 -6.79
N GLN A 172 -16.87 9.36 -7.24
CA GLN A 172 -16.38 8.83 -8.51
C GLN A 172 -16.24 7.31 -8.39
N SER A 173 -16.79 6.54 -9.34
CA SER A 173 -16.70 5.07 -9.34
C SER A 173 -15.94 4.54 -10.55
N SER A 174 -16.30 4.97 -11.76
CA SER A 174 -15.64 4.56 -13.00
C SER A 174 -15.84 5.61 -14.10
N TYR A 175 -15.16 5.42 -15.23
CA TYR A 175 -15.27 6.26 -16.41
C TYR A 175 -15.23 5.40 -17.68
N ASP A 176 -15.83 5.90 -18.75
CA ASP A 176 -15.89 5.25 -20.05
C ASP A 176 -14.53 5.36 -20.76
N THR A 177 -14.18 4.37 -21.58
CA THR A 177 -12.90 4.36 -22.32
C THR A 177 -12.77 5.51 -23.31
N ASP A 178 -13.88 6.10 -23.74
CA ASP A 178 -13.91 7.29 -24.62
C ASP A 178 -13.66 8.61 -23.85
N GLY A 179 -13.60 8.57 -22.52
CA GLY A 179 -13.43 9.75 -21.66
C GLY A 179 -14.62 10.71 -21.65
N GLN A 180 -15.76 10.31 -22.26
CA GLN A 180 -16.95 11.15 -22.39
C GLN A 180 -18.09 10.73 -21.45
N GLY A 181 -17.90 9.65 -20.69
CA GLY A 181 -18.85 9.16 -19.71
C GLY A 181 -18.21 8.86 -18.37
N VAL A 182 -18.95 9.07 -17.29
CA VAL A 182 -18.54 8.73 -15.92
C VAL A 182 -19.69 8.06 -15.18
N THR A 183 -19.36 7.07 -14.36
CA THR A 183 -20.31 6.50 -13.41
C THR A 183 -19.96 7.01 -12.01
N LEU A 184 -20.94 7.62 -11.36
CA LEU A 184 -20.82 8.11 -10.00
C LEU A 184 -21.69 7.26 -9.07
N GLY A 185 -21.14 6.90 -7.92
CA GLY A 185 -21.93 6.40 -6.79
C GLY A 185 -22.70 7.55 -6.16
N VAL A 186 -23.99 7.34 -5.92
CA VAL A 186 -24.88 8.29 -5.27
C VAL A 186 -25.22 7.73 -3.89
N CYS A 187 -24.95 8.49 -2.84
CA CYS A 187 -25.28 8.10 -1.47
C CYS A 187 -26.00 9.25 -0.76
N TYR A 188 -27.24 9.02 -0.36
CA TYR A 188 -28.02 9.92 0.47
C TYR A 188 -28.16 9.32 1.86
N ASP A 189 -27.53 9.95 2.86
CA ASP A 189 -27.68 9.58 4.27
C ASP A 189 -27.58 10.85 5.15
N PRO A 190 -28.71 11.52 5.40
CA PRO A 190 -28.71 12.82 6.08
C PRO A 190 -28.42 12.74 7.58
N TYR A 191 -28.65 11.58 8.22
CA TYR A 191 -28.61 11.45 9.68
C TYR A 191 -27.66 10.36 10.18
N GLY A 192 -27.63 9.20 9.52
CA GLY A 192 -26.93 8.01 10.00
C GLY A 192 -25.42 8.21 10.09
N ILE A 193 -24.81 8.87 9.09
CA ILE A 193 -23.39 9.24 9.12
C ILE A 193 -23.08 10.12 10.31
N ALA A 194 -23.83 11.22 10.50
CA ALA A 194 -23.56 12.18 11.56
C ALA A 194 -23.61 11.53 12.94
N VAL A 195 -24.63 10.69 13.18
CA VAL A 195 -24.79 9.94 14.43
C VAL A 195 -23.64 8.94 14.62
N THR A 196 -23.25 8.22 13.57
CA THR A 196 -22.16 7.24 13.63
C THR A 196 -20.81 7.89 13.94
N TYR A 197 -20.51 9.01 13.27
CA TYR A 197 -19.27 9.76 13.49
C TYR A 197 -19.22 10.37 14.89
N PHE A 198 -20.34 10.89 15.39
CA PHE A 198 -20.44 11.32 16.78
C PHE A 198 -20.21 10.15 17.75
N GLY A 199 -20.72 8.97 17.44
CA GLY A 199 -20.42 7.73 18.16
C GLY A 199 -18.94 7.39 18.18
N TYR A 200 -18.24 7.47 17.05
CA TYR A 200 -16.77 7.28 16.99
C TYR A 200 -16.00 8.31 17.80
N PHE A 201 -16.43 9.57 17.77
CA PHE A 201 -15.87 10.61 18.64
C PHE A 201 -16.04 10.25 20.12
N LEU A 202 -17.24 9.86 20.54
CA LEU A 202 -17.49 9.40 21.92
C LEU A 202 -16.67 8.16 22.28
N LEU A 203 -16.43 7.25 21.33
CA LEU A 203 -15.59 6.07 21.52
C LEU A 203 -14.14 6.47 21.80
N LEU A 204 -13.58 7.39 21.02
CA LEU A 204 -12.24 7.92 21.22
C LEU A 204 -12.10 8.57 22.61
N VAL A 205 -13.03 9.45 22.97
CA VAL A 205 -13.06 10.07 24.31
C VAL A 205 -13.23 9.00 25.40
N GLY A 206 -14.07 8.00 25.17
CA GLY A 206 -14.28 6.86 26.06
C GLY A 206 -13.00 6.07 26.31
N ILE A 207 -12.26 5.73 25.26
CA ILE A 207 -10.97 5.05 25.35
C ILE A 207 -9.99 5.90 26.17
N ILE A 208 -9.81 7.17 25.83
CA ILE A 208 -8.92 8.08 26.57
C ILE A 208 -9.34 8.18 28.04
N ALA A 209 -10.63 8.36 28.32
CA ALA A 209 -11.16 8.43 29.67
C ALA A 209 -10.94 7.12 30.46
N THR A 210 -11.06 5.95 29.82
CA THR A 210 -10.79 4.67 30.49
C THR A 210 -9.31 4.45 30.80
N LEU A 211 -8.41 4.96 29.97
CA LEU A 211 -6.95 4.94 30.19
C LEU A 211 -6.54 5.88 31.34
N LEU A 212 -7.18 7.05 31.45
CA LEU A 212 -6.88 8.05 32.48
C LEU A 212 -7.60 7.79 33.82
N SER A 213 -8.71 7.04 33.81
CA SER A 213 -9.54 6.79 34.98
C SER A 213 -8.82 6.02 36.09
N ARG A 214 -9.01 6.47 37.34
CA ARG A 214 -8.51 5.79 38.54
C ARG A 214 -9.35 4.57 38.94
N GLN A 215 -10.56 4.43 38.40
CA GLN A 215 -11.55 3.42 38.78
C GLN A 215 -11.47 2.12 37.95
N THR A 216 -10.68 2.09 36.88
CA THR A 216 -10.52 0.92 36.00
C THR A 216 -9.34 0.08 36.45
N GLN A 217 -9.48 -1.25 36.34
CA GLN A 217 -8.37 -2.17 36.62
C GLN A 217 -7.22 -2.02 35.61
N MET A 218 -7.40 -1.31 34.51
CA MET A 218 -6.34 -0.99 33.54
C MET A 218 -5.15 -0.29 34.18
N ARG A 219 -5.36 0.69 35.07
CA ARG A 219 -4.26 1.34 35.81
C ARG A 219 -3.62 0.44 36.86
N ALA A 220 -4.33 -0.60 37.32
CA ALA A 220 -3.79 -1.63 38.21
C ALA A 220 -3.04 -2.71 37.42
N LEU A 221 -3.48 -3.06 36.22
CA LEU A 221 -2.81 -3.94 35.25
C LEU A 221 -1.57 -3.26 34.68
N TYR A 222 -1.60 -1.95 34.41
CA TYR A 222 -0.45 -1.10 34.04
C TYR A 222 0.52 -0.87 35.22
N ARG A 223 0.10 -1.14 36.45
CA ARG A 223 0.97 -1.17 37.64
C ARG A 223 1.48 -2.57 37.97
N LYS A 224 0.68 -3.63 37.83
CA LYS A 224 1.12 -5.03 37.88
C LYS A 224 2.12 -5.34 36.77
N ALA A 225 1.91 -4.62 35.69
CA ALA A 225 2.73 -4.60 34.53
C ALA A 225 4.23 -4.45 34.82
N MET A 226 4.59 -3.42 35.57
CA MET A 226 5.97 -2.96 35.51
C MET A 226 6.86 -3.66 36.53
N GLN A 227 6.58 -4.91 36.89
CA GLN A 227 7.07 -5.57 38.10
C GLN A 227 8.22 -6.60 37.83
N PRO A 228 9.41 -6.62 38.49
CA PRO A 228 10.54 -7.40 38.02
C PRO A 228 10.85 -8.66 38.85
N LEU A 229 10.74 -9.80 38.18
CA LEU A 229 11.54 -11.02 38.32
C LEU A 229 11.23 -11.79 37.01
N ALA A 230 12.12 -12.10 36.08
CA ALA A 230 13.56 -12.21 36.11
C ALA A 230 14.13 -11.74 34.77
N ILE A 231 15.31 -11.14 34.84
CA ILE A 231 16.26 -11.03 33.75
C ILE A 231 16.69 -12.45 33.39
N LEU A 232 16.54 -12.85 32.12
CA LEU A 232 17.45 -13.76 31.43
C LEU A 232 17.18 -13.73 29.91
N LEU A 233 18.07 -13.01 29.22
CA LEU A 233 18.42 -13.01 27.78
C LEU A 233 17.30 -12.95 26.70
N PRO A 234 17.46 -12.04 25.71
CA PRO A 234 18.25 -12.47 24.56
C PRO A 234 19.35 -11.47 24.19
N LEU A 235 20.53 -11.70 24.75
CA LEU A 235 21.80 -11.50 24.05
C LEU A 235 22.12 -12.82 23.35
N ALA A 236 21.34 -13.15 22.32
CA ALA A 236 21.62 -14.24 21.39
C ALA A 236 20.70 -14.06 20.18
N LEU A 237 21.14 -13.24 19.23
CA LEU A 237 21.07 -13.51 17.77
C LEU A 237 21.68 -12.33 17.00
N TYR A 238 22.94 -11.99 17.27
CA TYR A 238 23.81 -11.64 16.15
C TYR A 238 24.34 -12.97 15.60
N ALA A 239 23.52 -13.61 14.76
CA ALA A 239 24.09 -14.45 13.75
C ALA A 239 24.63 -13.49 12.68
N THR A 240 25.92 -13.14 12.78
CA THR A 240 26.61 -12.76 11.55
C THR A 240 26.50 -13.98 10.65
N PRO A 241 25.85 -13.90 9.47
CA PRO A 241 25.92 -15.01 8.54
C PRO A 241 27.42 -15.27 8.31
N LEU A 242 27.86 -16.49 8.63
CA LEU A 242 29.08 -17.04 8.05
C LEU A 242 28.79 -17.06 6.56
N ASN A 243 29.25 -16.02 5.86
CA ASN A 243 29.20 -16.00 4.41
C ASN A 243 30.11 -17.14 3.95
N ALA A 244 29.51 -18.20 3.44
CA ALA A 244 30.18 -19.02 2.46
C ALA A 244 30.48 -18.07 1.29
N ASN A 245 31.77 -17.84 1.05
CA ASN A 245 32.24 -17.06 -0.08
C ASN A 245 31.95 -17.90 -1.33
N ASP A 246 30.74 -17.78 -1.87
CA ASP A 246 30.54 -18.13 -3.27
C ASP A 246 31.34 -17.10 -4.07
N ASP A 247 32.15 -17.59 -5.00
CA ASP A 247 32.96 -16.79 -5.92
C ASP A 247 32.06 -16.11 -6.97
N LEU A 248 31.07 -15.34 -6.49
CA LEU A 248 30.15 -14.60 -7.32
C LEU A 248 30.79 -13.29 -7.71
N GLN A 249 30.87 -13.05 -9.02
CA GLN A 249 31.33 -11.78 -9.54
C GLN A 249 30.28 -10.70 -9.24
N VAL A 250 30.64 -9.76 -8.38
CA VAL A 250 29.79 -8.64 -7.97
C VAL A 250 30.53 -7.33 -8.25
N VAL A 251 29.78 -6.34 -8.73
CA VAL A 251 30.26 -4.98 -9.00
C VAL A 251 30.66 -4.29 -7.69
N ASP A 252 31.66 -3.42 -7.76
CA ASP A 252 32.09 -2.61 -6.62
C ASP A 252 30.93 -1.83 -5.98
N LYS A 253 30.93 -1.80 -4.65
CA LYS A 253 29.86 -1.22 -3.84
C LYS A 253 29.67 0.27 -4.09
N ASP A 254 30.74 1.04 -4.31
CA ASP A 254 30.63 2.49 -4.58
C ASP A 254 30.00 2.73 -5.96
N ILE A 255 30.38 1.94 -6.97
CA ILE A 255 29.80 2.00 -8.31
C ILE A 255 28.31 1.64 -8.26
N ALA A 256 27.96 0.53 -7.59
CA ALA A 256 26.57 0.08 -7.45
C ALA A 256 25.71 1.14 -6.73
N HIS A 257 26.21 1.70 -5.62
CA HIS A 257 25.50 2.76 -4.89
C HIS A 257 25.33 4.04 -5.74
N ARG A 258 26.36 4.46 -6.48
CA ARG A 258 26.26 5.62 -7.38
C ARG A 258 25.25 5.38 -8.49
N LEU A 259 25.22 4.19 -9.09
CA LEU A 259 24.20 3.82 -10.08
C LEU A 259 22.80 3.82 -9.46
N GLY A 260 22.68 3.32 -8.23
CA GLY A 260 21.44 3.35 -7.43
C GLY A 260 20.82 4.74 -7.27
N THR A 261 21.62 5.81 -7.37
CA THR A 261 21.14 7.20 -7.29
C THR A 261 20.67 7.80 -8.61
N ILE A 262 20.76 7.08 -9.74
CA ILE A 262 20.26 7.54 -11.04
C ILE A 262 18.73 7.49 -11.03
N HIS A 263 18.09 8.50 -11.62
CA HIS A 263 16.63 8.52 -11.76
C HIS A 263 16.18 7.55 -12.84
N VAL A 264 15.12 6.81 -12.57
CA VAL A 264 14.46 5.94 -13.53
C VAL A 264 12.95 6.12 -13.44
N LEU A 265 12.27 5.97 -14.57
CA LEU A 265 10.82 5.89 -14.62
C LEU A 265 10.39 4.45 -14.33
N TYR A 266 9.89 4.22 -13.13
CA TYR A 266 9.41 2.91 -12.68
C TYR A 266 8.00 3.02 -12.11
N ASN A 267 7.08 2.15 -12.57
CA ASN A 267 5.66 2.20 -12.21
C ASN A 267 5.05 3.60 -12.37
N ASN A 268 5.38 4.27 -13.48
CA ASN A 268 4.98 5.64 -13.79
C ASN A 268 5.37 6.70 -12.73
N ARG A 269 6.37 6.43 -11.88
CA ARG A 269 6.96 7.39 -10.95
C ARG A 269 8.45 7.52 -11.23
N ILE A 270 8.98 8.72 -11.14
CA ILE A 270 10.43 8.96 -11.19
C ILE A 270 10.98 8.65 -9.79
N CYS A 271 11.82 7.62 -9.69
CA CYS A 271 12.44 7.20 -8.44
C CYS A 271 13.92 6.85 -8.67
N PRO A 272 14.76 6.76 -7.62
CA PRO A 272 16.11 6.27 -7.76
C PRO A 272 16.12 4.80 -8.16
N LEU A 273 17.12 4.40 -8.95
CA LEU A 273 17.36 3.00 -9.33
C LEU A 273 17.44 2.08 -8.09
N ASN A 274 17.87 2.59 -6.94
CA ASN A 274 17.86 1.87 -5.66
C ASN A 274 16.46 1.37 -5.25
N THR A 275 15.41 2.16 -5.49
CA THR A 275 14.03 1.74 -5.20
C THR A 275 13.67 0.56 -6.11
N VAL A 276 14.04 0.62 -7.39
CA VAL A 276 13.77 -0.44 -8.37
C VAL A 276 14.55 -1.71 -8.03
N ALA A 277 15.83 -1.60 -7.71
CA ALA A 277 16.68 -2.71 -7.30
C ALA A 277 16.12 -3.37 -6.03
N THR A 278 15.74 -2.57 -5.04
CA THR A 278 15.11 -3.03 -3.80
C THR A 278 13.81 -3.79 -4.08
N ASP A 279 12.91 -3.23 -4.87
CA ASP A 279 11.63 -3.84 -5.20
C ASP A 279 11.83 -5.13 -6.01
N PHE A 280 12.76 -5.15 -6.97
CA PHE A 280 13.11 -6.34 -7.74
C PHE A 280 13.59 -7.49 -6.83
N ILE A 281 14.60 -7.25 -5.99
CA ILE A 281 15.17 -8.31 -5.13
C ILE A 281 14.19 -8.74 -4.03
N THR A 282 13.41 -7.82 -3.47
CA THR A 282 12.38 -8.16 -2.48
C THR A 282 11.21 -8.93 -3.08
N SER A 283 10.83 -8.65 -4.32
CA SER A 283 9.76 -9.39 -5.01
C SER A 283 10.18 -10.83 -5.30
N LEU A 284 11.44 -11.06 -5.69
CA LEU A 284 11.97 -12.40 -5.95
C LEU A 284 12.21 -13.20 -4.66
N SER A 285 12.91 -12.61 -3.68
CA SER A 285 13.43 -13.36 -2.51
C SER A 285 12.63 -13.13 -1.22
N GLY A 286 11.84 -12.06 -1.14
CA GLY A 286 11.22 -11.56 0.09
C GLY A 286 12.16 -10.80 1.04
N LYS A 287 13.41 -10.59 0.64
CA LYS A 287 14.47 -9.87 1.38
C LYS A 287 15.08 -8.80 0.48
N ALA A 288 15.61 -7.73 1.06
CA ALA A 288 16.28 -6.66 0.31
C ALA A 288 17.80 -6.83 0.21
N SER A 289 18.31 -7.96 0.69
CA SER A 289 19.72 -8.34 0.60
C SER A 289 19.82 -9.85 0.43
N TRP A 290 20.87 -10.27 -0.24
CA TRP A 290 21.14 -11.68 -0.52
C TRP A 290 22.61 -11.99 -0.32
N LYS A 291 22.92 -13.03 0.46
CA LYS A 291 24.31 -13.47 0.74
C LYS A 291 25.27 -12.33 1.17
N GLY A 292 24.75 -11.30 1.84
CA GLY A 292 25.53 -10.14 2.29
C GLY A 292 25.59 -8.97 1.31
N PHE A 293 25.16 -9.15 0.07
CA PHE A 293 25.08 -8.09 -0.94
C PHE A 293 23.79 -7.28 -0.82
N SER A 294 23.89 -5.97 -1.04
CA SER A 294 22.75 -5.06 -1.14
C SER A 294 21.97 -5.27 -2.44
N ALA A 295 20.72 -4.79 -2.46
CA ALA A 295 19.89 -4.88 -3.66
C ALA A 295 20.56 -4.21 -4.88
N ASP A 296 21.23 -3.07 -4.69
CA ASP A 296 21.92 -2.34 -5.77
C ASP A 296 23.07 -3.16 -6.33
N GLU A 297 23.91 -3.73 -5.47
CA GLU A 297 25.01 -4.61 -5.87
C GLU A 297 24.50 -5.79 -6.70
N ILE A 298 23.43 -6.45 -6.25
CA ILE A 298 22.86 -7.60 -6.96
C ILE A 298 22.27 -7.17 -8.30
N PHE A 299 21.45 -6.12 -8.32
CA PHE A 299 20.74 -5.68 -9.52
C PHE A 299 21.72 -5.24 -10.62
N VAL A 300 22.72 -4.44 -10.27
CA VAL A 300 23.73 -3.97 -11.22
C VAL A 300 24.63 -5.11 -11.67
N SER A 301 25.01 -6.01 -10.75
CA SER A 301 25.81 -7.19 -11.11
C SER A 301 25.06 -8.15 -12.01
N TRP A 302 23.75 -8.33 -11.84
CA TRP A 302 22.95 -9.16 -12.74
C TRP A 302 22.86 -8.53 -14.13
N MET A 303 22.74 -7.21 -14.21
CA MET A 303 22.71 -6.49 -15.49
C MET A 303 24.02 -6.65 -16.28
N ILE A 304 25.16 -6.69 -15.59
CA ILE A 304 26.49 -6.78 -16.21
C ILE A 304 26.94 -8.25 -16.42
N TYR A 305 26.74 -9.09 -15.40
CA TYR A 305 27.16 -10.48 -15.35
C TYR A 305 25.95 -11.43 -15.46
N TYR A 306 25.25 -11.39 -16.59
CA TYR A 306 23.99 -12.12 -16.82
C TYR A 306 24.05 -13.62 -16.43
N SER A 307 25.03 -14.35 -16.95
CA SER A 307 25.09 -15.82 -16.86
C SER A 307 25.25 -16.36 -15.42
N PRO A 308 26.17 -15.85 -14.58
CA PRO A 308 26.26 -16.27 -13.18
C PRO A 308 24.98 -16.03 -12.37
N TRP A 309 24.28 -14.93 -12.63
CA TRP A 309 23.10 -14.54 -11.86
C TRP A 309 21.84 -15.30 -12.28
N GLU A 310 21.74 -15.76 -13.53
CA GLU A 310 20.66 -16.65 -13.96
C GLU A 310 20.62 -17.97 -13.20
N GLN A 311 21.79 -18.52 -12.87
CA GLN A 311 21.95 -19.78 -12.16
C GLN A 311 21.83 -19.63 -10.65
N GLN A 312 21.85 -18.39 -10.15
CA GLN A 312 21.79 -18.14 -8.71
C GLN A 312 20.41 -18.45 -8.15
N LYS A 313 20.35 -19.32 -7.14
CA LYS A 313 19.11 -19.69 -6.43
C LYS A 313 18.61 -18.55 -5.53
N LEU A 314 18.05 -17.51 -6.13
CA LEU A 314 17.58 -16.28 -5.47
C LEU A 314 16.05 -16.24 -5.31
N ILE A 315 15.32 -16.90 -6.21
CA ILE A 315 13.87 -16.78 -6.35
C ILE A 315 13.18 -17.69 -5.34
N ARG A 316 12.32 -17.15 -4.49
CA ARG A 316 11.69 -17.92 -3.40
C ARG A 316 10.38 -18.57 -3.85
N ILE A 317 10.29 -19.89 -3.80
CA ILE A 317 9.06 -20.66 -4.07
C ILE A 317 8.58 -21.32 -2.78
N LYS A 318 7.39 -20.95 -2.30
CA LYS A 318 6.89 -21.41 -0.98
C LYS A 318 6.15 -22.75 -1.05
N ASN A 319 5.40 -22.99 -2.12
CA ASN A 319 4.51 -24.15 -2.26
C ASN A 319 5.29 -25.34 -2.85
N ARG A 320 5.03 -26.54 -2.32
CA ARG A 320 5.73 -27.77 -2.71
C ARG A 320 5.34 -28.30 -4.08
N ASP A 321 4.07 -28.15 -4.48
CA ASP A 321 3.58 -28.61 -5.78
C ASP A 321 4.25 -27.81 -6.90
N VAL A 322 4.38 -26.49 -6.71
CA VAL A 322 5.11 -25.61 -7.64
C VAL A 322 6.61 -25.92 -7.66
N GLN A 323 7.21 -26.27 -6.51
CA GLN A 323 8.61 -26.73 -6.47
C GLN A 323 8.81 -28.01 -7.29
N GLN A 324 7.86 -28.96 -7.21
CA GLN A 324 7.91 -30.19 -8.00
C GLN A 324 7.78 -29.91 -9.50
N LEU A 325 6.89 -29.00 -9.91
CA LEU A 325 6.77 -28.60 -11.31
C LEU A 325 8.06 -27.99 -11.88
N LEU A 326 8.78 -27.21 -11.07
CA LEU A 326 10.05 -26.61 -11.48
C LEU A 326 11.21 -27.60 -11.45
N GLY A 327 11.07 -28.70 -10.70
CA GLY A 327 12.12 -29.70 -10.49
C GLY A 327 13.17 -29.27 -9.46
N ILE A 328 12.80 -28.40 -8.50
CA ILE A 328 13.75 -27.83 -7.53
C ILE A 328 13.70 -28.52 -6.18
N GLU A 329 14.87 -28.68 -5.57
CA GLU A 329 15.01 -29.14 -4.18
C GLU A 329 15.03 -27.94 -3.22
N GLY A 330 13.93 -27.76 -2.49
CA GLY A 330 13.78 -26.72 -1.49
C GLY A 330 13.05 -25.47 -2.00
N GLN A 331 13.19 -24.36 -1.26
CA GLN A 331 12.39 -23.15 -1.48
C GLN A 331 13.06 -22.10 -2.40
N TRP A 332 14.23 -22.39 -2.95
CA TRP A 332 15.03 -21.42 -3.70
C TRP A 332 15.30 -21.94 -5.11
N ALA A 333 14.77 -21.23 -6.10
CA ALA A 333 14.92 -21.48 -7.53
C ALA A 333 15.88 -20.45 -8.15
N SER A 334 16.56 -20.85 -9.20
CA SER A 334 17.24 -19.96 -10.14
C SER A 334 16.26 -19.47 -11.21
N TYR A 335 16.68 -18.54 -12.08
CA TYR A 335 15.87 -18.21 -13.26
C TYR A 335 15.87 -19.38 -14.26
N SER A 336 17.02 -20.07 -14.41
CA SER A 336 17.15 -21.25 -15.27
C SER A 336 16.21 -22.40 -14.87
N ASP A 337 15.86 -22.53 -13.58
CA ASP A 337 14.94 -23.56 -13.10
C ASP A 337 13.52 -23.41 -13.69
N PHE A 338 13.11 -22.20 -14.12
CA PHE A 338 11.82 -21.95 -14.77
C PHE A 338 11.77 -22.36 -16.25
N LEU A 339 12.94 -22.60 -16.84
CA LEU A 339 13.08 -22.98 -18.23
C LEU A 339 13.36 -24.48 -18.33
N ASP A 340 12.81 -25.12 -19.35
CA ASP A 340 13.13 -26.51 -19.69
C ASP A 340 14.38 -26.60 -20.59
N GLU A 341 14.70 -27.81 -21.04
CA GLU A 341 15.85 -28.08 -21.92
C GLU A 341 15.77 -27.34 -23.26
N TYR A 342 14.56 -26.96 -23.70
CA TYR A 342 14.29 -26.23 -24.93
C TYR A 342 14.16 -24.71 -24.71
N HIS A 343 14.45 -24.22 -23.50
CA HIS A 343 14.24 -22.83 -23.08
C HIS A 343 12.77 -22.40 -23.12
N GLU A 344 11.84 -23.35 -22.99
CA GLU A 344 10.42 -23.07 -22.83
C GLU A 344 10.05 -22.93 -21.35
N TYR A 345 9.05 -22.08 -21.10
CA TYR A 345 8.57 -21.77 -19.76
C TYR A 345 7.77 -22.93 -19.15
N LYS A 346 8.30 -23.58 -18.11
CA LYS A 346 7.73 -24.80 -17.50
C LYS A 346 6.32 -24.64 -16.93
N LEU A 347 5.99 -23.48 -16.37
CA LEU A 347 4.69 -23.28 -15.70
C LEU A 347 3.57 -22.88 -16.66
N LYS A 348 3.86 -22.66 -17.95
CA LYS A 348 2.88 -22.23 -18.96
C LYS A 348 1.61 -23.08 -18.97
N ASN A 349 1.77 -24.41 -19.06
CA ASN A 349 0.64 -25.34 -19.12
C ASN A 349 -0.19 -25.35 -17.82
N ALA A 350 0.47 -25.25 -16.66
CA ALA A 350 -0.20 -25.20 -15.37
C ALA A 350 -1.02 -23.91 -15.21
N VAL A 351 -0.47 -22.77 -15.66
CA VAL A 351 -1.15 -21.47 -15.65
C VAL A 351 -2.36 -21.48 -16.60
N GLU A 352 -2.21 -22.04 -17.81
CA GLU A 352 -3.30 -22.18 -18.78
C GLU A 352 -4.41 -23.10 -18.26
N ALA A 353 -4.07 -24.25 -17.69
CA ALA A 353 -5.04 -25.16 -17.05
C ALA A 353 -5.83 -24.45 -15.94
N MET A 354 -5.15 -23.63 -15.13
CA MET A 354 -5.80 -22.87 -14.06
C MET A 354 -6.74 -21.78 -14.57
N ARG A 355 -6.38 -21.11 -15.68
CA ARG A 355 -7.29 -20.17 -16.37
C ARG A 355 -8.53 -20.87 -16.93
N ASN A 356 -8.41 -22.14 -17.31
CA ASN A 356 -9.50 -22.99 -17.81
C ASN A 356 -10.32 -23.66 -16.68
N GLY A 357 -10.08 -23.31 -15.42
CA GLY A 357 -10.88 -23.77 -14.27
C GLY A 357 -10.30 -24.95 -13.50
N ASP A 358 -9.06 -25.38 -13.80
CA ASP A 358 -8.36 -26.35 -12.95
C ASP A 358 -7.85 -25.67 -11.67
N HIS A 359 -8.15 -26.26 -10.52
CA HIS A 359 -7.73 -25.78 -9.21
C HIS A 359 -6.94 -26.85 -8.43
N SER A 360 -6.32 -27.79 -9.15
CA SER A 360 -5.43 -28.82 -8.61
C SER A 360 -4.25 -28.23 -7.83
N ILE A 361 -3.71 -27.11 -8.28
CA ILE A 361 -2.64 -26.34 -7.61
C ILE A 361 -3.22 -25.07 -6.99
N ASP A 362 -2.69 -24.68 -5.83
CA ASP A 362 -3.06 -23.40 -5.20
C ASP A 362 -2.79 -22.23 -6.17
N ARG A 363 -3.88 -21.62 -6.66
CA ARG A 363 -3.86 -20.47 -7.58
C ARG A 363 -2.92 -19.37 -7.11
N LYS A 364 -2.92 -19.04 -5.82
CA LYS A 364 -2.07 -17.96 -5.30
C LYS A 364 -0.60 -18.33 -5.38
N ALA A 365 -0.26 -19.59 -5.11
CA ALA A 365 1.11 -20.05 -5.17
C ALA A 365 1.64 -20.14 -6.60
N LEU A 366 0.81 -20.62 -7.53
CA LEU A 366 1.16 -20.69 -8.95
C LEU A 366 1.36 -19.29 -9.54
N MET A 367 0.45 -18.35 -9.25
CA MET A 367 0.55 -16.96 -9.70
C MET A 367 1.75 -16.22 -9.09
N ASP A 368 2.09 -16.49 -7.82
CA ASP A 368 3.29 -15.90 -7.18
C ASP A 368 4.59 -16.37 -7.83
N ALA A 369 4.65 -17.61 -8.33
CA ALA A 369 5.80 -18.10 -9.09
C ALA A 369 5.85 -17.54 -10.51
N ASP A 370 4.69 -17.47 -11.17
CA ASP A 370 4.52 -16.89 -12.51
C ASP A 370 4.90 -15.41 -12.57
N GLU A 371 4.45 -14.64 -11.58
CA GLU A 371 4.81 -13.22 -11.44
C GLU A 371 6.33 -13.04 -11.29
N LYS A 372 7.01 -13.89 -10.50
CA LYS A 372 8.47 -13.81 -10.31
C LYS A 372 9.24 -14.10 -11.58
N TYR A 373 8.80 -15.08 -12.37
CA TYR A 373 9.38 -15.35 -13.68
C TYR A 373 9.25 -14.14 -14.60
N HIS A 374 8.04 -13.57 -14.69
CA HIS A 374 7.79 -12.39 -15.52
C HIS A 374 8.53 -11.14 -15.03
N ILE A 375 8.76 -10.98 -13.73
CA ILE A 375 9.60 -9.90 -13.20
C ILE A 375 11.03 -10.01 -13.78
N VAL A 376 11.63 -11.20 -13.81
CA VAL A 376 12.97 -11.36 -14.42
C VAL A 376 12.92 -11.15 -15.94
N GLU A 377 11.87 -11.58 -16.60
CA GLU A 377 11.67 -11.32 -18.02
C GLU A 377 11.57 -9.81 -18.34
N MET A 378 10.81 -9.06 -17.53
CA MET A 378 10.73 -7.59 -17.63
C MET A 378 12.10 -6.92 -17.45
N PHE A 379 12.95 -7.51 -16.59
CA PHE A 379 14.34 -7.07 -16.39
C PHE A 379 15.19 -7.24 -17.62
N TYR A 380 15.14 -8.40 -18.28
CA TYR A 380 15.87 -8.62 -19.54
C TYR A 380 15.33 -7.82 -20.71
N ARG A 381 14.03 -7.47 -20.67
CA ARG A 381 13.42 -6.53 -21.64
C ARG A 381 13.81 -5.06 -21.36
N GLY A 382 14.60 -4.77 -20.33
CA GLY A 382 15.05 -3.42 -19.99
C GLY A 382 13.97 -2.51 -19.39
N GLN A 383 12.83 -3.06 -18.96
CA GLN A 383 11.68 -2.27 -18.53
C GLN A 383 11.91 -1.52 -17.20
N PHE A 384 12.83 -2.00 -16.36
CA PHE A 384 13.19 -1.38 -15.08
C PHE A 384 14.19 -0.21 -15.21
N ILE A 385 14.83 -0.04 -16.36
CA ILE A 385 15.95 0.89 -16.56
C ILE A 385 15.62 2.01 -17.54
N LYS A 386 14.36 2.47 -17.59
CA LYS A 386 13.97 3.67 -18.34
C LYS A 386 14.59 4.91 -17.70
N MET A 387 15.83 5.20 -18.04
CA MET A 387 16.69 6.17 -17.35
C MET A 387 17.05 7.40 -18.18
N PHE A 388 16.72 7.40 -19.49
CA PHE A 388 17.06 8.50 -20.38
C PHE A 388 15.81 9.31 -20.75
N PRO A 389 15.54 10.44 -20.07
CA PRO A 389 14.43 11.30 -20.44
C PRO A 389 14.76 12.09 -21.70
N TYR A 390 13.73 12.33 -22.51
CA TYR A 390 13.76 13.31 -23.57
C TYR A 390 12.42 14.05 -23.63
N ARG A 391 12.48 15.36 -23.84
CA ARG A 391 11.31 16.23 -23.83
C ARG A 391 10.87 16.59 -25.25
N PHE A 392 9.59 16.39 -25.55
CA PHE A 392 8.93 16.83 -26.77
C PHE A 392 7.84 17.85 -26.41
N GLY A 393 8.16 19.15 -26.48
CA GLY A 393 7.24 20.20 -26.02
C GLY A 393 6.93 20.04 -24.53
N ASP A 394 5.67 19.78 -24.17
CA ASP A 394 5.26 19.56 -22.78
C ASP A 394 5.30 18.09 -22.32
N LYS A 395 5.54 17.15 -23.25
CA LYS A 395 5.59 15.71 -22.92
C LYS A 395 7.03 15.25 -22.67
N VAL A 396 7.25 14.51 -21.59
CA VAL A 396 8.52 13.84 -21.29
C VAL A 396 8.38 12.34 -21.55
N VAL A 397 9.31 11.77 -22.29
CA VAL A 397 9.37 10.32 -22.59
C VAL A 397 10.70 9.77 -22.10
N TRP A 398 10.65 8.66 -21.35
CA TRP A 398 11.82 7.99 -20.81
C TRP A 398 12.18 6.75 -21.62
N TYR A 399 13.42 6.71 -22.11
CA TYR A 399 13.96 5.64 -22.94
C TYR A 399 14.86 4.69 -22.14
N MET A 400 14.88 3.44 -22.59
CA MET A 400 15.79 2.41 -22.11
C MET A 400 17.13 2.48 -22.85
N PRO A 401 18.25 2.13 -22.19
CA PRO A 401 19.53 1.96 -22.83
C PRO A 401 19.45 0.95 -23.99
N GLY A 402 20.16 1.20 -25.08
CA GLY A 402 20.22 0.27 -26.22
C GLY A 402 18.90 0.07 -26.99
N GLY A 403 17.86 0.86 -26.72
CA GLY A 403 16.56 0.73 -27.39
C GLY A 403 16.63 0.84 -28.92
N GLN A 404 15.99 -0.11 -29.61
CA GLN A 404 16.13 -0.28 -31.07
C GLN A 404 15.50 0.85 -31.91
N SER A 405 14.47 1.54 -31.40
CA SER A 405 13.77 2.61 -32.13
C SER A 405 13.67 3.90 -31.30
N LEU A 406 14.64 4.78 -31.46
CA LEU A 406 14.52 6.17 -31.00
C LEU A 406 13.88 7.03 -32.11
N PRO A 407 12.97 7.97 -31.77
CA PRO A 407 12.37 8.86 -32.77
C PRO A 407 13.44 9.66 -33.52
N ARG A 408 13.19 9.94 -34.81
CA ARG A 408 14.15 10.68 -35.67
C ARG A 408 14.31 12.14 -35.26
N GLU A 409 13.38 12.64 -34.47
CA GLU A 409 13.31 13.97 -33.89
C GLU A 409 14.38 14.20 -32.81
N ILE A 410 14.92 13.13 -32.21
CA ILE A 410 16.03 13.22 -31.25
C ILE A 410 17.33 13.45 -32.03
N PRO A 411 18.17 14.45 -31.72
CA PRO A 411 19.40 14.65 -32.44
C PRO A 411 20.40 13.49 -32.25
N VAL A 412 21.27 13.31 -33.25
CA VAL A 412 22.14 12.13 -33.39
C VAL A 412 23.06 11.94 -32.18
N LYS A 413 23.53 13.04 -31.58
CA LYS A 413 24.41 13.02 -30.42
C LYS A 413 23.72 12.41 -29.20
N GLU A 414 22.49 12.83 -28.92
CA GLU A 414 21.67 12.34 -27.82
C GLU A 414 21.26 10.89 -28.07
N GLN A 415 20.89 10.53 -29.30
CA GLN A 415 20.63 9.13 -29.66
C GLN A 415 21.85 8.23 -29.42
N PHE A 416 23.05 8.68 -29.80
CA PHE A 416 24.28 7.93 -29.58
C PHE A 416 24.52 7.73 -28.08
N PHE A 417 24.35 8.79 -27.28
CA PHE A 417 24.52 8.70 -25.83
C PHE A 417 23.53 7.71 -25.19
N ILE A 418 22.25 7.76 -25.56
CA ILE A 418 21.21 6.83 -25.06
C ILE A 418 21.57 5.37 -25.42
N LYS A 419 22.10 5.14 -26.62
CA LYS A 419 22.43 3.79 -27.10
C LYS A 419 23.70 3.22 -26.46
N GLN A 420 24.75 4.03 -26.30
CA GLN A 420 26.11 3.54 -26.01
C GLN A 420 26.58 3.78 -24.58
N SER A 421 25.96 4.68 -23.81
CA SER A 421 26.44 5.05 -22.47
C SER A 421 26.52 3.85 -21.50
N MET A 422 25.55 2.94 -21.54
CA MET A 422 25.56 1.73 -20.72
C MET A 422 26.56 0.68 -21.22
N ASP A 423 26.83 0.62 -22.53
CA ASP A 423 27.85 -0.26 -23.08
C ASP A 423 29.24 0.17 -22.58
N TYR A 424 29.54 1.47 -22.64
CA TYR A 424 30.79 2.02 -22.12
C TYR A 424 30.92 1.88 -20.60
N LEU A 425 29.81 2.01 -19.86
CA LEU A 425 29.80 1.78 -18.42
C LEU A 425 30.14 0.32 -18.12
N THR A 426 29.51 -0.62 -18.82
CA THR A 426 29.74 -2.06 -18.70
C THR A 426 31.18 -2.40 -19.02
N GLU A 427 31.72 -1.89 -20.13
CA GLU A 427 33.13 -2.04 -20.50
C GLU A 427 34.07 -1.52 -19.41
N SER A 428 33.79 -0.33 -18.86
CA SER A 428 34.61 0.26 -17.80
C SER A 428 34.62 -0.58 -16.52
N ILE A 429 33.48 -1.16 -16.15
CA ILE A 429 33.36 -2.03 -14.97
C ILE A 429 34.09 -3.35 -15.20
N VAL A 430 33.88 -3.99 -16.36
CA VAL A 430 34.53 -5.27 -16.70
C VAL A 430 36.05 -5.14 -16.82
N THR A 431 36.54 -4.00 -17.31
CA THR A 431 37.99 -3.73 -17.43
C THR A 431 38.63 -3.16 -16.17
N GLY A 432 37.88 -2.97 -15.08
CA GLY A 432 38.39 -2.44 -13.80
C GLY A 432 38.69 -0.94 -13.80
N GLN A 433 38.19 -0.18 -14.78
CA GLN A 433 38.39 1.27 -14.90
C GLN A 433 37.35 2.04 -14.06
N HIS A 434 37.52 2.00 -12.74
CA HIS A 434 36.54 2.53 -11.77
C HIS A 434 36.26 4.04 -11.97
N ASP A 435 37.30 4.85 -12.18
CA ASP A 435 37.14 6.31 -12.36
C ASP A 435 36.29 6.64 -13.59
N LYS A 436 36.49 5.91 -14.69
CA LYS A 436 35.70 6.08 -15.92
C LYS A 436 34.25 5.67 -15.71
N ALA A 437 34.00 4.58 -14.99
CA ALA A 437 32.65 4.17 -14.64
C ALA A 437 31.92 5.26 -13.84
N ILE A 438 32.58 5.86 -12.84
CA ILE A 438 32.03 6.96 -12.04
C ILE A 438 31.77 8.20 -12.91
N GLU A 439 32.68 8.52 -13.84
CA GLU A 439 32.51 9.64 -14.78
C GLU A 439 31.31 9.43 -15.70
N ILE A 440 31.10 8.22 -16.23
CA ILE A 440 29.94 7.90 -17.08
C ILE A 440 28.64 8.04 -16.29
N ILE A 441 28.60 7.57 -15.04
CA ILE A 441 27.44 7.75 -14.15
C ILE A 441 27.13 9.24 -13.94
N ALA A 442 28.15 10.06 -13.74
CA ALA A 442 27.98 11.51 -13.61
C ALA A 442 27.45 12.14 -14.91
N LYS A 443 27.93 11.69 -16.08
CA LYS A 443 27.43 12.13 -17.40
C LYS A 443 25.98 11.73 -17.63
N ILE A 444 25.54 10.56 -17.18
CA ILE A 444 24.13 10.15 -17.26
C ILE A 444 23.25 11.10 -16.44
N LYS A 445 23.65 11.42 -15.21
CA LYS A 445 22.90 12.39 -14.38
C LYS A 445 22.88 13.79 -14.99
N LEU A 446 23.98 14.22 -15.59
CA LEU A 446 24.05 15.49 -16.30
C LEU A 446 23.08 15.50 -17.49
N PHE A 447 23.07 14.43 -18.29
CA PHE A 447 22.14 14.26 -19.40
C PHE A 447 20.67 14.35 -18.94
N GLN A 448 20.31 13.69 -17.83
CA GLN A 448 18.95 13.78 -17.26
C GLN A 448 18.54 15.21 -16.94
N ARG A 449 19.46 16.01 -16.37
CA ARG A 449 19.19 17.41 -16.02
C ARG A 449 19.09 18.28 -17.27
N GLU A 450 20.02 18.14 -18.22
CA GLU A 450 20.05 18.93 -19.46
C GLU A 450 18.81 18.68 -20.32
N MET A 451 18.42 17.41 -20.54
CA MET A 451 17.28 17.07 -21.39
C MET A 451 15.93 17.52 -20.81
N LEU A 452 15.85 17.70 -19.50
CA LEU A 452 14.64 18.19 -18.83
C LEU A 452 14.62 19.72 -18.68
N GLN A 453 15.79 20.37 -18.74
CA GLN A 453 15.95 21.83 -18.70
C GLN A 453 15.82 22.51 -20.08
N ALA A 454 16.16 21.82 -21.17
CA ALA A 454 16.28 22.40 -22.51
C ALA A 454 14.95 22.78 -23.22
N GLY A 455 13.84 22.99 -22.51
CA GLY A 455 12.54 23.36 -23.09
C GLY A 455 12.09 24.78 -22.72
N GLU A 456 11.69 25.59 -23.71
CA GLU A 456 11.13 26.92 -23.49
C GLU A 456 9.86 26.88 -22.60
N HIS A 457 9.84 27.74 -21.58
CA HIS A 457 8.78 27.88 -20.58
C HIS A 457 7.43 28.34 -21.19
N HIS A 458 6.67 27.46 -21.83
CA HIS A 458 5.29 27.76 -22.22
C HIS A 458 4.27 27.33 -21.15
N SER A 459 4.57 26.32 -20.33
CA SER A 459 3.64 25.76 -19.33
C SER A 459 3.78 26.33 -17.91
N GLY A 460 4.71 27.25 -17.63
CA GLY A 460 4.94 27.80 -16.27
C GLY A 460 5.45 26.79 -15.23
N MET A 461 5.56 25.51 -15.58
CA MET A 461 6.08 24.43 -14.73
C MET A 461 7.60 24.52 -14.65
N LYS A 462 8.13 24.56 -13.43
CA LYS A 462 9.59 24.66 -13.21
C LYS A 462 10.22 23.29 -13.39
N THR A 463 11.46 23.26 -13.86
CA THR A 463 12.30 22.04 -13.90
C THR A 463 12.42 21.34 -12.55
N ASP A 464 12.31 22.10 -11.45
CA ASP A 464 12.30 21.60 -10.08
C ASP A 464 11.09 20.70 -9.75
N ASP A 465 10.01 20.78 -10.55
CA ASP A 465 8.81 19.95 -10.38
C ASP A 465 8.90 18.61 -11.13
N LEU A 466 9.87 18.45 -12.06
CA LEU A 466 9.98 17.27 -12.94
C LEU A 466 10.95 16.21 -12.43
N LEU A 467 12.03 16.60 -11.74
CA LEU A 467 12.98 15.65 -11.13
C LEU A 467 12.93 15.76 -9.60
N PRO A 468 12.94 14.63 -8.88
CA PRO A 468 13.16 14.65 -7.44
C PRO A 468 14.47 15.37 -7.09
N HIS A 469 14.42 16.27 -6.11
CA HIS A 469 15.62 16.92 -5.61
C HIS A 469 16.60 15.90 -5.00
N GLU A 470 17.91 16.19 -5.03
CA GLU A 470 18.95 15.29 -4.50
C GLU A 470 18.73 14.92 -3.02
N SER A 471 18.13 15.80 -2.22
CA SER A 471 17.72 15.51 -0.84
C SER A 471 16.61 14.47 -0.76
N THR A 472 15.63 14.53 -1.66
CA THR A 472 14.53 13.57 -1.75
C THR A 472 15.05 12.20 -2.19
N VAL A 473 16.00 12.16 -3.13
CA VAL A 473 16.68 10.90 -3.53
C VAL A 473 17.41 10.27 -2.35
N LYS A 474 18.21 11.05 -1.61
CA LYS A 474 18.91 10.56 -0.42
C LYS A 474 17.93 10.10 0.67
N ALA A 475 16.83 10.83 0.87
CA ALA A 475 15.79 10.46 1.81
C ALA A 475 15.09 9.14 1.42
N GLU A 476 14.84 8.91 0.12
CA GLU A 476 14.24 7.67 -0.38
C GLU A 476 15.18 6.47 -0.22
N ILE A 477 16.45 6.61 -0.55
CA ILE A 477 17.46 5.55 -0.34
C ILE A 477 17.58 5.21 1.16
N PHE A 478 17.61 6.23 2.02
CA PHE A 478 17.65 6.04 3.47
C PHE A 478 16.36 5.38 4.00
N TYR A 479 15.21 5.81 3.52
CA TYR A 479 13.91 5.21 3.84
C TYR A 479 13.86 3.74 3.43
N ASN A 480 14.28 3.40 2.20
CA ASN A 480 14.34 2.01 1.72
C ASN A 480 15.27 1.17 2.60
N THR A 481 16.44 1.70 2.97
CA THR A 481 17.40 1.03 3.84
C THR A 481 16.79 0.70 5.21
N ILE A 482 16.05 1.63 5.82
CA ILE A 482 15.40 1.40 7.11
C ILE A 482 14.19 0.47 6.98
N ARG A 483 13.31 0.72 6.00
CA ARG A 483 12.07 -0.05 5.77
C ARG A 483 12.35 -1.53 5.56
N ASN A 484 13.43 -1.85 4.86
CA ASN A 484 13.80 -3.22 4.55
C ASN A 484 14.33 -4.01 5.75
N GLN A 485 14.71 -3.32 6.82
CA GLN A 485 15.08 -3.96 8.07
C GLN A 485 13.81 -4.39 8.80
N LYS A 486 13.49 -5.68 8.75
CA LYS A 486 12.32 -6.24 9.46
C LYS A 486 12.57 -6.44 10.96
N TRP A 487 13.83 -6.45 11.39
CA TRP A 487 14.21 -6.72 12.78
C TRP A 487 13.69 -5.68 13.78
N PRO A 488 13.60 -4.36 13.52
CA PRO A 488 13.05 -3.41 14.50
C PRO A 488 11.59 -3.71 14.79
N VAL A 489 10.81 -4.14 13.78
CA VAL A 489 9.41 -4.54 13.95
C VAL A 489 9.30 -5.82 14.77
N PHE A 490 10.09 -6.85 14.45
CA PHE A 490 10.10 -8.09 15.25
C PHE A 490 10.61 -7.85 16.67
N LEU A 491 11.64 -7.02 16.85
CA LEU A 491 12.13 -6.62 18.16
C LEU A 491 11.05 -5.85 18.92
N ALA A 492 10.33 -4.94 18.26
CA ALA A 492 9.27 -4.20 18.90
C ALA A 492 8.10 -5.10 19.30
N LEU A 493 7.69 -6.04 18.45
CA LEU A 493 6.64 -7.01 18.75
C LEU A 493 7.05 -7.94 19.89
N THR A 494 8.26 -8.50 19.82
CA THR A 494 8.77 -9.42 20.85
C THR A 494 8.98 -8.70 22.18
N LEU A 495 9.58 -7.51 22.17
CA LEU A 495 9.78 -6.71 23.38
C LEU A 495 8.46 -6.20 23.95
N SER A 496 7.49 -5.82 23.11
CA SER A 496 6.15 -5.43 23.57
C SER A 496 5.37 -6.60 24.14
N LEU A 497 5.47 -7.79 23.53
CA LEU A 497 4.87 -9.03 24.05
C LEU A 497 5.54 -9.48 25.35
N LEU A 498 6.87 -9.41 25.41
CA LEU A 498 7.65 -9.76 26.60
C LEU A 498 7.37 -8.76 27.73
N LEU A 499 7.32 -7.46 27.43
CA LEU A 499 6.81 -6.45 28.34
C LEU A 499 5.41 -6.85 28.79
N CYS A 500 4.45 -7.07 27.89
CA CYS A 500 3.08 -7.49 28.22
C CYS A 500 3.02 -8.76 29.11
N MET A 501 3.89 -9.75 28.87
CA MET A 501 3.93 -10.99 29.62
C MET A 501 4.55 -10.81 31.01
N VAL A 502 5.70 -10.14 31.11
CA VAL A 502 6.29 -9.67 32.38
C VAL A 502 5.25 -8.84 33.14
N MET A 503 4.47 -8.09 32.39
CA MET A 503 3.40 -7.26 32.88
C MET A 503 2.21 -8.03 33.49
N LEU A 504 1.87 -9.17 32.91
CA LEU A 504 0.81 -10.02 33.44
C LEU A 504 1.29 -10.86 34.64
N MET A 505 2.58 -11.17 34.73
CA MET A 505 3.12 -12.14 35.70
C MET A 505 3.58 -11.53 37.03
N SER A 506 3.83 -10.22 37.14
CA SER A 506 4.56 -9.69 38.29
C SER A 506 3.77 -8.72 39.20
N SER A 507 4.25 -8.57 40.46
CA SER A 507 3.55 -7.97 41.62
C SER A 507 4.24 -6.77 42.35
N TYR A 508 5.50 -6.39 42.04
CA TYR A 508 6.19 -5.14 42.51
C TYR A 508 7.03 -4.40 41.44
N THR A 509 6.94 -3.07 41.14
CA THR A 509 7.60 -2.40 39.95
C THR A 509 8.89 -1.66 40.28
N THR A 510 9.99 -1.86 39.56
CA THR A 510 11.22 -1.04 39.76
C THR A 510 11.23 0.23 38.90
N THR A 511 11.89 1.27 39.42
CA THR A 511 12.01 2.58 38.75
C THR A 511 12.83 2.52 37.47
N TRP A 512 13.85 1.65 37.38
CA TRP A 512 14.66 1.52 36.17
C TRP A 512 13.88 0.90 34.99
N LEU A 513 13.02 -0.09 35.25
CA LEU A 513 12.20 -0.73 34.21
C LEU A 513 11.19 0.26 33.62
N ARG A 514 10.67 1.17 34.45
CA ARG A 514 9.86 2.30 34.00
C ARG A 514 10.63 3.19 33.03
N VAL A 515 11.83 3.61 33.42
CA VAL A 515 12.70 4.44 32.55
C VAL A 515 13.02 3.70 31.25
N ALA A 516 13.35 2.42 31.29
CA ALA A 516 13.64 1.61 30.10
C ALA A 516 12.42 1.44 29.19
N SER A 517 11.23 1.21 29.75
CA SER A 517 9.99 1.12 28.96
C SER A 517 9.61 2.45 28.31
N HIS A 518 9.76 3.58 29.03
CA HIS A 518 9.55 4.90 28.47
C HIS A 518 10.56 5.19 27.38
N LEU A 519 11.84 4.86 27.61
CA LEU A 519 12.90 4.99 26.61
C LEU A 519 12.58 4.15 25.36
N PHE A 520 12.14 2.90 25.53
CA PHE A 520 11.78 2.03 24.43
C PHE A 520 10.58 2.56 23.63
N ILE A 521 9.50 2.95 24.31
CA ILE A 521 8.32 3.55 23.66
C ILE A 521 8.74 4.83 22.93
N THR A 522 9.54 5.71 23.56
CA THR A 522 10.01 6.93 22.89
C THR A 522 10.86 6.61 21.67
N LEU A 523 11.72 5.59 21.73
CA LEU A 523 12.55 5.18 20.59
C LEU A 523 11.69 4.59 19.47
N LEU A 524 10.68 3.79 19.79
CA LEU A 524 9.72 3.26 18.82
C LEU A 524 8.89 4.38 18.19
N THR A 525 8.35 5.29 18.99
CA THR A 525 7.61 6.45 18.48
C THR A 525 8.49 7.32 17.59
N VAL A 526 9.74 7.59 17.97
CA VAL A 526 10.71 8.32 17.14
C VAL A 526 10.99 7.56 15.83
N TYR A 527 11.16 6.23 15.89
CA TYR A 527 11.37 5.38 14.72
C TYR A 527 10.19 5.43 13.73
N VAL A 528 8.96 5.26 14.23
CA VAL A 528 7.76 5.31 13.39
C VAL A 528 7.52 6.74 12.86
N THR A 529 7.75 7.76 13.70
CA THR A 529 7.68 9.18 13.28
C THR A 529 8.70 9.48 12.19
N LEU A 530 9.92 8.94 12.28
CA LEU A 530 10.94 9.09 11.24
C LEU A 530 10.49 8.43 9.93
N LEU A 531 9.95 7.21 9.98
CA LEU A 531 9.44 6.52 8.80
C LEU A 531 8.28 7.28 8.14
N LEU A 532 7.32 7.77 8.93
CA LEU A 532 6.20 8.57 8.45
C LEU A 532 6.66 9.91 7.88
N GLY A 533 7.60 10.59 8.57
CA GLY A 533 8.17 11.85 8.13
C GLY A 533 8.94 11.73 6.82
N LEU A 534 9.78 10.70 6.69
CA LEU A 534 10.47 10.37 5.44
C LEU A 534 9.46 10.05 4.33
N ARG A 535 8.43 9.25 4.63
CA ARG A 535 7.41 8.89 3.63
C ARG A 535 6.62 10.10 3.16
N TRP A 536 6.24 10.99 4.07
CA TRP A 536 5.58 12.25 3.74
C TRP A 536 6.49 13.10 2.85
N TRP A 537 7.75 13.28 3.21
CA TRP A 537 8.72 14.02 2.40
C TRP A 537 8.86 13.46 0.99
N ILE A 538 9.00 12.14 0.84
CA ILE A 538 9.21 11.47 -0.45
C ILE A 538 7.97 11.52 -1.34
N SER A 539 6.79 11.37 -0.75
CA SER A 539 5.52 11.31 -1.50
C SER A 539 4.90 12.68 -1.78
N GLY A 540 5.30 13.73 -1.04
CA GLY A 540 4.73 15.06 -1.14
C GLY A 540 3.31 15.19 -0.58
N HIS A 541 2.76 14.12 0.01
CA HIS A 541 1.44 14.11 0.63
C HIS A 541 1.46 13.39 1.98
N VAL A 542 0.42 13.59 2.79
CA VAL A 542 0.29 12.90 4.07
C VAL A 542 0.18 11.38 3.81
N PRO A 543 0.94 10.53 4.51
CA PRO A 543 1.00 9.09 4.26
C PRO A 543 -0.25 8.38 4.79
N MET A 544 -1.36 8.56 4.09
CA MET A 544 -2.64 7.88 4.33
C MET A 544 -3.33 7.48 3.01
N SER A 545 -2.60 7.49 1.89
CA SER A 545 -3.21 7.29 0.56
C SER A 545 -3.47 5.82 0.22
N ASN A 546 -2.80 4.89 0.91
CA ASN A 546 -2.96 3.45 0.69
C ASN A 546 -2.94 2.66 2.00
N GLY A 547 -3.41 1.42 1.96
CA GLY A 547 -3.56 0.58 3.17
C GLY A 547 -2.25 0.35 3.93
N HIS A 548 -1.10 0.29 3.26
CA HIS A 548 0.19 0.18 3.94
C HIS A 548 0.51 1.45 4.74
N GLU A 549 0.33 2.62 4.13
CA GLU A 549 0.52 3.92 4.78
C GLU A 549 -0.46 4.12 5.94
N THR A 550 -1.73 3.78 5.76
CA THR A 550 -2.73 3.82 6.83
C THR A 550 -2.36 2.88 7.98
N MET A 551 -1.87 1.67 7.72
CA MET A 551 -1.42 0.76 8.77
C MET A 551 -0.22 1.32 9.55
N LEU A 552 0.72 1.97 8.87
CA LEU A 552 1.87 2.62 9.52
C LEU A 552 1.40 3.82 10.37
N PHE A 553 0.45 4.60 9.87
CA PHE A 553 -0.14 5.71 10.59
C PHE A 553 -0.94 5.26 11.82
N MET A 554 -1.67 4.14 11.72
CA MET A 554 -2.38 3.54 12.86
C MET A 554 -1.45 2.90 13.90
N ALA A 555 -0.22 2.55 13.50
CA ALA A 555 0.79 2.02 14.40
C ALA A 555 1.55 3.12 15.19
N TRP A 556 1.58 4.35 14.66
CA TRP A 556 2.07 5.55 15.34
C TRP A 556 1.08 6.00 16.41
#